data_AF-A0A368EWI3-F1
#
_entry.id   AF-A0A368EWI3-F1
#
_cell.length_a   1.000
_cell.length_b   1.000
_cell.length_c   1.000
_cell.angle_alpha   90.00
_cell.angle_beta   90.00
_cell.angle_gamma   90.00
#
_symmetry.space_group_name_H-M   'P 1'
#
loop_
_entity.id
_entity.type
_entity.pdbx_description
1 polymer ?
#
loop_
_entity_poly.entity_id
_entity_poly.type
_entity_poly.pdbx_seq_one_letter_code
_entity_poly.pdbx_strand_id
1 'polypeptide(L)'
;MPMRAYLRTLAGIPRARDPHCAIFNPLRVELDAFPGECVAMQLIENALDSRRREVTMESGLEQLERSIGQIIEWLERLLEYVNEVTSRDELPADATMGRRLMDIVNTAATHMQTEKLDSLVKNSLRDYMMISYLANLTTTQLQVHERMTNI
;
A
#
# COMPACT_ATOMS: atom_id res chain seq x y z
N MET A 1 -14.23 16.73 1.77
CA MET A 1 -15.44 17.36 1.18
C MET A 1 -16.40 16.24 0.83
N PRO A 2 -17.68 16.25 1.25
CA PRO A 2 -18.59 15.15 0.94
C PRO A 2 -18.96 15.17 -0.56
N MET A 3 -18.53 14.15 -1.31
CA MET A 3 -18.98 13.94 -2.70
C MET A 3 -20.40 13.37 -2.71
N ARG A 4 -21.26 13.96 -3.54
CA ARG A 4 -22.66 13.53 -3.71
C ARG A 4 -22.99 13.47 -5.20
N ALA A 5 -23.56 12.36 -5.63
CA ALA A 5 -24.08 12.21 -6.98
C ALA A 5 -25.61 12.16 -6.95
N TYR A 6 -26.23 12.74 -7.98
CA TYR A 6 -27.68 12.80 -8.10
C TYR A 6 -28.10 12.46 -9.53
N LEU A 7 -29.19 11.69 -9.67
CA LEU A 7 -29.86 11.49 -10.94
C LEU A 7 -31.04 12.44 -11.06
N ARG A 8 -31.06 13.26 -12.11
CA ARG A 8 -32.20 14.14 -12.41
C ARG A 8 -33.33 13.33 -13.02
N THR A 9 -34.50 13.40 -12.42
CA THR A 9 -35.74 12.85 -12.95
C THR A 9 -36.73 13.98 -13.17
N LEU A 10 -37.31 14.04 -14.37
CA LEU A 10 -38.37 14.99 -14.69
C LEU A 10 -39.67 14.54 -14.05
N ALA A 11 -40.29 15.41 -13.26
CA ALA A 11 -41.59 15.18 -12.65
C ALA A 11 -42.62 16.08 -13.34
N GLY A 12 -43.64 15.45 -13.92
CA GLY A 12 -44.81 16.14 -14.47
C GLY A 12 -45.86 16.39 -13.39
N ILE A 13 -46.53 17.54 -13.45
CA ILE A 13 -47.76 17.78 -12.69
C ILE A 13 -48.92 17.33 -13.60
N PRO A 14 -49.90 16.55 -13.12
CA PRO A 14 -51.05 16.19 -13.94
C PRO A 14 -51.75 17.45 -14.48
N ARG A 15 -51.93 17.53 -15.81
CA ARG A 15 -52.50 18.65 -16.61
C ARG A 15 -51.52 19.66 -17.23
N ALA A 16 -50.22 19.61 -16.94
CA ALA A 16 -49.23 20.40 -17.67
C ALA A 16 -48.69 19.64 -18.89
N ARG A 17 -48.49 20.34 -20.02
CA ARG A 17 -48.00 19.75 -21.29
C ARG A 17 -46.51 19.45 -21.25
N ASP A 18 -45.76 20.22 -20.47
CA ASP A 18 -44.31 20.11 -20.29
C ASP A 18 -43.95 19.77 -18.83
N PRO A 19 -42.91 18.95 -18.57
CA PRO A 19 -42.47 18.66 -17.21
C PRO A 19 -41.84 19.92 -16.57
N HIS A 20 -42.55 20.51 -15.62
CA HIS A 20 -42.14 21.76 -14.94
C HIS A 20 -41.29 21.56 -13.67
N CYS A 21 -41.18 20.34 -13.14
CA CYS A 21 -40.43 20.06 -11.91
C CYS A 21 -39.29 19.07 -12.17
N ALA A 22 -38.13 19.30 -11.55
CA ALA A 22 -37.01 18.38 -11.55
C ALA A 22 -36.78 17.86 -10.12
N ILE A 23 -36.76 16.53 -9.97
CA ILE A 23 -36.41 15.85 -8.73
C ILE A 23 -34.99 15.29 -8.90
N PHE A 24 -34.16 15.45 -7.87
CA PHE A 24 -32.82 14.88 -7.84
C PHE A 24 -32.79 13.70 -6.87
N ASN A 25 -32.68 12.49 -7.40
CA ASN A 25 -32.59 11.29 -6.59
C ASN A 25 -31.12 11.05 -6.19
N PRO A 26 -30.78 10.98 -4.89
CA PRO A 26 -29.40 10.73 -4.46
C PRO A 26 -28.92 9.33 -4.88
N LEU A 27 -27.70 9.27 -5.39
CA LEU A 27 -27.00 8.02 -5.72
C LEU A 27 -25.94 7.71 -4.68
N ARG A 28 -25.68 6.41 -4.47
CA ARG A 28 -24.52 5.95 -3.70
C ARG A 28 -23.25 6.25 -4.49
N VAL A 29 -22.28 6.88 -3.83
CA VAL A 29 -20.96 7.18 -4.39
C VAL A 29 -19.95 6.32 -3.66
N GLU A 30 -19.21 5.54 -4.41
CA GLU A 30 -18.08 4.75 -3.93
C GLU A 30 -16.85 5.19 -4.73
N LEU A 31 -15.70 5.25 -4.05
CA LEU A 31 -14.43 5.50 -4.70
C LEU A 31 -13.80 4.15 -5.01
N ASP A 32 -13.46 3.96 -6.28
CA ASP A 32 -12.71 2.81 -6.74
C ASP A 32 -11.43 3.32 -7.38
N ALA A 33 -10.36 2.55 -7.24
CA ALA A 33 -9.04 2.92 -7.70
C ALA A 33 -8.26 1.68 -8.12
N PHE A 34 -7.53 1.79 -9.23
CA PHE A 34 -6.64 0.72 -9.65
C PHE A 34 -5.43 0.62 -8.70
N PRO A 35 -4.80 -0.57 -8.58
CA PRO A 35 -3.65 -0.74 -7.68
C PRO A 35 -2.51 0.26 -7.92
N GLY A 36 -2.25 0.62 -9.18
CA GLY A 36 -1.24 1.64 -9.53
C GLY A 36 -1.62 3.05 -9.08
N GLU A 37 -2.93 3.38 -9.10
CA GLU A 37 -3.44 4.66 -8.62
C GLU A 37 -3.35 4.75 -7.11
N CYS A 38 -3.61 3.65 -6.38
CA CYS A 38 -3.44 3.58 -4.93
C CYS A 38 -1.99 3.90 -4.52
N VAL A 39 -0.99 3.31 -5.20
CA VAL A 39 0.42 3.59 -4.93
C VAL A 39 0.77 5.05 -5.21
N ALA A 40 0.31 5.60 -6.33
CA ALA A 40 0.53 7.00 -6.65
C ALA A 40 -0.15 7.94 -5.64
N MET A 41 -1.37 7.60 -5.20
CA MET A 41 -2.12 8.38 -4.23
C MET A 41 -1.46 8.36 -2.85
N GLN A 42 -0.92 7.22 -2.41
CA GLN A 42 -0.12 7.12 -1.17
C GLN A 42 1.12 8.02 -1.24
N LEU A 43 1.81 8.04 -2.39
CA LEU A 43 2.96 8.92 -2.58
C LEU A 43 2.55 10.40 -2.51
N ILE A 44 1.41 10.77 -3.12
CA ILE A 44 0.88 12.13 -3.09
C ILE A 44 0.38 12.51 -1.68
N GLU A 45 -0.13 11.57 -0.91
CA GLU A 45 -0.59 11.78 0.46
C GLU A 45 0.55 12.27 1.36
N ASN A 46 1.77 11.75 1.17
CA ASN A 46 2.97 12.22 1.88
C ASN A 46 3.27 13.72 1.65
N ALA A 47 2.71 14.33 0.59
CA ALA A 47 2.85 15.77 0.37
C ALA A 47 2.19 16.59 1.47
N LEU A 48 1.13 16.05 2.09
CA LEU A 48 0.34 16.73 3.10
C LEU A 48 1.13 17.00 4.37
N ASP A 49 2.11 16.15 4.70
CA ASP A 49 2.98 16.31 5.86
C ASP A 49 4.02 17.42 5.65
N SER A 50 4.33 17.74 4.40
CA SER A 50 5.26 18.81 4.06
C SER A 50 4.58 20.18 4.09
N ARG A 51 5.21 21.17 4.74
CA ARG A 51 4.70 22.56 4.76
C ARG A 51 4.60 23.19 3.37
N ARG A 52 5.43 22.73 2.42
CA ARG A 52 5.46 23.22 1.03
C ARG A 52 4.55 22.44 0.08
N ARG A 53 3.94 21.33 0.51
CA ARG A 53 3.18 20.39 -0.33
C ARG A 53 3.99 19.82 -1.49
N GLU A 54 5.22 19.43 -1.19
CA GLU A 54 6.16 18.84 -2.13
C GLU A 54 6.48 17.40 -1.72
N VAL A 55 6.60 16.50 -2.69
CA VAL A 55 7.04 15.11 -2.49
C VAL A 55 8.21 14.84 -3.39
N THR A 56 9.27 14.31 -2.80
CA THR A 56 10.42 13.78 -3.52
C THR A 56 10.19 12.32 -3.83
N MET A 57 10.54 11.87 -5.03
CA MET A 57 10.55 10.44 -5.33
C MET A 57 11.63 9.77 -4.49
N GLU A 58 11.20 8.86 -3.63
CA GLU A 58 12.10 8.08 -2.78
C GLU A 58 12.85 7.03 -3.60
N SER A 59 14.05 6.71 -3.17
CA SER A 59 14.71 5.51 -3.63
C SER A 59 13.96 4.27 -3.14
N GLY A 60 14.05 3.16 -3.86
CA GLY A 60 13.37 1.93 -3.46
C GLY A 60 13.77 1.42 -2.07
N LEU A 61 14.97 1.77 -1.59
CA LEU A 61 15.43 1.39 -0.25
C LEU A 61 14.78 2.24 0.84
N GLU A 62 14.64 3.55 0.64
CA GLU A 62 13.97 4.45 1.59
C GLU A 62 12.49 4.08 1.73
N GLN A 63 11.83 3.76 0.62
CA GLN A 63 10.44 3.30 0.64
C GLN A 63 10.29 1.99 1.45
N LEU A 64 11.26 1.07 1.32
CA LEU A 64 11.27 -0.17 2.08
C LEU A 64 11.47 0.09 3.58
N GLU A 65 12.41 0.97 3.95
CA GLU A 65 12.65 1.36 5.34
C GLU A 65 11.39 1.94 6.00
N ARG A 66 10.71 2.86 5.31
CA ARG A 66 9.44 3.43 5.79
C ARG A 66 8.36 2.37 5.97
N SER A 67 8.22 1.47 5.00
CA SER A 67 7.22 0.40 5.05
C SER A 67 7.49 -0.55 6.22
N ILE A 68 8.77 -0.88 6.47
CA ILE A 68 9.16 -1.70 7.63
C ILE A 68 8.88 -0.95 8.94
N GLY A 69 9.16 0.35 9.00
CA GLY A 69 8.82 1.19 10.15
C GLY A 69 7.33 1.19 10.48
N GLN A 70 6.47 1.31 9.47
CA GLN A 70 5.00 1.22 9.64
C GLN A 70 4.56 -0.16 10.15
N ILE A 71 5.18 -1.24 9.67
CA ILE A 71 4.89 -2.60 10.16
C ILE A 71 5.26 -2.72 11.64
N ILE A 72 6.39 -2.16 12.06
CA ILE A 72 6.81 -2.16 13.47
C ILE A 72 5.78 -1.42 14.33
N GLU A 73 5.36 -0.22 13.92
CA GLU A 73 4.33 0.56 14.63
C GLU A 73 3.01 -0.22 14.78
N TRP A 74 2.56 -0.90 13.72
CA TRP A 74 1.36 -1.72 13.77
C TRP A 74 1.50 -2.91 14.71
N LEU A 75 2.67 -3.54 14.75
CA LEU A 75 2.97 -4.63 15.69
C LEU A 75 3.00 -4.14 17.15
N GLU A 76 3.54 -2.95 17.41
CA GLU A 76 3.54 -2.33 18.73
C GLU A 76 2.11 -2.04 19.21
N ARG A 77 1.27 -1.47 18.34
CA ARG A 77 -0.16 -1.22 18.64
C ARG A 77 -0.93 -2.51 18.89
N LEU A 78 -0.63 -3.56 18.15
CA LEU A 78 -1.22 -4.88 18.32
C LEU A 78 -0.79 -5.51 19.65
N LEU A 79 0.49 -5.37 20.03
CA LEU A 79 1.01 -5.83 21.32
C LEU A 79 0.33 -5.10 22.48
N GLU A 80 0.18 -3.78 22.39
CA GLU A 80 -0.55 -2.97 23.38
C GLU A 80 -1.99 -3.46 23.54
N TYR A 81 -2.70 -3.69 22.43
CA TYR A 81 -4.05 -4.24 22.44
C TYR A 81 -4.13 -5.62 23.11
N VAL A 82 -3.21 -6.53 22.78
CA VAL A 82 -3.18 -7.88 23.39
C VAL A 82 -2.92 -7.79 24.89
N ASN A 83 -1.98 -6.93 25.33
CA ASN A 83 -1.71 -6.71 26.75
C ASN A 83 -2.95 -6.15 27.47
N GLU A 84 -3.64 -5.19 26.86
CA GLU A 84 -4.85 -4.59 27.43
C GLU A 84 -5.98 -5.63 27.58
N VAL A 85 -6.24 -6.42 26.54
CA VAL A 85 -7.24 -7.51 26.58
C VAL A 85 -6.87 -8.58 27.60
N THR A 86 -5.59 -8.95 27.71
CA THR A 86 -5.14 -9.97 28.67
C THR A 86 -5.21 -9.47 30.12
N SER A 87 -5.04 -8.16 30.33
CA SER A 87 -5.06 -7.55 31.67
C SER A 87 -6.47 -7.36 32.26
N ARG A 88 -7.51 -7.37 31.42
CA ARG A 88 -8.89 -7.07 31.83
C ARG A 88 -9.70 -8.36 31.92
N ASP A 89 -10.17 -8.70 33.11
CA ASP A 89 -10.95 -9.92 33.39
C ASP A 89 -12.35 -9.93 32.75
N GLU A 90 -12.91 -8.76 32.37
CA GLU A 90 -14.37 -8.62 32.14
C GLU A 90 -14.80 -7.90 30.84
N LEU A 91 -13.95 -7.78 29.80
CA LEU A 91 -14.45 -7.32 28.50
C LEU A 91 -14.91 -8.49 27.63
N PRO A 92 -16.01 -8.35 26.87
CA PRO A 92 -16.27 -9.24 25.75
C PRO A 92 -15.15 -9.02 24.73
N ALA A 93 -14.08 -9.81 24.82
CA ALA A 93 -13.02 -9.80 23.82
C ALA A 93 -13.65 -10.06 22.46
N ASP A 94 -13.33 -9.22 21.47
CA ASP A 94 -13.85 -9.38 20.13
C ASP A 94 -13.25 -10.66 19.51
N ALA A 95 -14.06 -11.72 19.48
CA ALA A 95 -13.67 -13.02 18.93
C ALA A 95 -13.26 -12.92 17.46
N THR A 96 -13.76 -11.93 16.72
CA THR A 96 -13.35 -11.72 15.32
C THR A 96 -11.93 -11.17 15.22
N MET A 97 -11.57 -10.23 16.10
CA MET A 97 -10.21 -9.71 16.20
C MET A 97 -9.24 -10.81 16.65
N GLY A 98 -9.58 -11.58 17.68
CA GLY A 98 -8.76 -12.70 18.15
C GLY A 98 -8.48 -13.73 17.06
N ARG A 99 -9.48 -14.04 16.22
CA ARG A 99 -9.29 -14.95 15.07
C ARG A 99 -8.34 -14.37 14.02
N ARG A 100 -8.49 -13.09 13.67
CA ARG A 100 -7.58 -12.41 12.73
C ARG A 100 -6.14 -12.39 13.23
N LEU A 101 -5.94 -12.14 14.53
CA LEU A 101 -4.62 -12.19 15.16
C LEU A 101 -4.02 -13.60 15.07
N MET A 102 -4.82 -14.63 15.33
CA MET A 102 -4.39 -16.01 15.20
C MET A 102 -4.02 -16.36 13.75
N ASP A 103 -4.77 -15.88 12.76
CA ASP A 103 -4.45 -16.07 11.34
C ASP A 103 -3.11 -15.40 10.97
N ILE A 104 -2.83 -14.21 11.50
CA ILE A 104 -1.53 -13.52 11.32
C ILE A 104 -0.40 -14.37 11.90
N VAL A 105 -0.54 -14.83 13.15
CA VAL A 105 0.48 -15.65 13.82
C VAL A 105 0.69 -16.98 13.09
N ASN A 106 -0.37 -17.65 12.65
CA ASN A 106 -0.27 -18.91 11.91
C ASN A 106 0.45 -18.72 10.56
N THR A 107 0.18 -17.60 9.88
CA THR A 107 0.85 -17.25 8.62
C THR A 107 2.32 -16.89 8.83
N ALA A 108 2.66 -16.22 9.94
CA ALA A 108 4.06 -15.96 10.29
C ALA A 108 4.79 -17.23 10.74
N ALA A 109 4.09 -18.13 11.42
CA ALA A 109 4.61 -19.37 11.97
C ALA A 109 4.64 -20.52 10.95
N THR A 110 4.29 -20.30 9.67
CA THR A 110 4.52 -21.32 8.63
C THR A 110 6.01 -21.66 8.62
N HIS A 111 6.33 -22.76 9.31
CA HIS A 111 7.68 -23.13 9.73
C HIS A 111 8.56 -23.41 8.52
N MET A 112 9.28 -22.40 8.03
CA MET A 112 10.40 -22.63 7.14
C MET A 112 11.57 -23.11 7.98
N GLN A 113 12.11 -24.30 7.66
CA GLN A 113 13.29 -24.83 8.34
C GLN A 113 14.43 -23.80 8.24
N THR A 114 15.05 -23.46 9.36
CA THR A 114 16.10 -22.43 9.45
C THR A 114 17.27 -22.69 8.49
N GLU A 115 17.62 -23.95 8.26
CA GLU A 115 18.65 -24.37 7.29
C GLU A 115 18.25 -24.06 5.82
N LYS A 116 16.97 -24.21 5.50
CA LYS A 116 16.44 -23.86 4.17
C LYS A 116 16.39 -22.35 3.97
N LEU A 117 16.07 -21.60 5.02
CA LEU A 117 16.12 -20.13 5.00
C LEU A 117 17.55 -19.64 4.72
N ASP A 118 18.54 -20.13 5.47
CA ASP A 118 19.94 -19.70 5.33
C ASP A 118 20.49 -20.02 3.93
N SER A 119 20.23 -21.23 3.42
CA SER A 119 20.64 -21.59 2.05
C SER A 119 19.94 -20.75 0.98
N LEU A 120 18.65 -20.45 1.15
CA LEU A 120 17.89 -19.62 0.22
C LEU A 120 18.42 -18.18 0.20
N VAL A 121 18.63 -17.57 1.37
CA VAL A 121 19.17 -16.21 1.49
C VAL A 121 20.57 -16.10 0.90
N LYS A 122 21.45 -17.08 1.17
CA LYS A 122 22.81 -17.10 0.60
C LYS A 122 22.81 -17.23 -0.91
N ASN A 123 21.96 -18.09 -1.47
CA ASN A 123 21.86 -18.27 -2.91
C ASN A 123 21.28 -17.02 -3.58
N SER A 124 20.19 -16.46 -3.05
CA SER A 124 19.62 -15.24 -3.60
C SER A 124 20.60 -14.07 -3.56
N LEU A 125 21.34 -13.92 -2.45
CA LEU A 125 22.35 -12.87 -2.33
C LEU A 125 23.47 -13.03 -3.36
N ARG A 126 23.94 -14.26 -3.57
CA ARG A 126 24.97 -14.56 -4.58
C ARG A 126 24.47 -14.22 -5.98
N ASP A 127 23.24 -14.59 -6.31
CA ASP A 127 22.65 -14.33 -7.63
C ASP A 127 22.49 -12.83 -7.87
N TYR A 128 22.01 -12.06 -6.88
CA TYR A 128 21.93 -10.60 -6.97
C TYR A 128 23.31 -9.95 -7.14
N MET A 129 24.32 -10.38 -6.38
CA MET A 129 25.69 -9.87 -6.53
C MET A 129 26.26 -10.17 -7.92
N MET A 130 26.01 -11.38 -8.45
CA MET A 130 26.45 -11.77 -9.79
C MET A 130 25.77 -10.91 -10.87
N ILE A 131 24.46 -10.68 -10.77
CA ILE A 131 23.72 -9.84 -11.72
C ILE A 131 24.22 -8.39 -11.68
N SER A 132 24.40 -7.83 -10.48
CA SER A 132 24.93 -6.47 -10.31
C SER A 132 26.33 -6.35 -10.89
N TYR A 133 27.20 -7.34 -10.66
CA TYR A 133 28.53 -7.40 -11.24
C TYR A 133 28.48 -7.43 -12.77
N LEU A 134 27.65 -8.29 -13.37
CA LEU A 134 27.50 -8.39 -14.83
C LEU A 134 26.95 -7.09 -15.44
N ALA A 135 25.98 -6.43 -14.79
CA ALA A 135 25.43 -5.15 -15.25
C ALA A 135 26.48 -4.02 -15.21
N ASN A 136 27.32 -4.00 -14.17
CA ASN A 136 28.43 -3.04 -14.11
C ASN A 136 29.47 -3.33 -15.19
N LEU A 137 29.79 -4.62 -15.41
CA LEU A 137 30.72 -5.04 -16.44
C LEU A 137 30.22 -4.64 -17.84
N THR A 138 28.96 -4.86 -18.18
CA THR A 138 28.39 -4.42 -19.47
C THR A 138 28.39 -2.91 -19.62
N THR A 139 28.12 -2.17 -18.53
CA THR A 139 28.20 -0.70 -18.53
C THR A 139 29.62 -0.21 -18.80
N THR A 140 30.63 -0.81 -18.15
CA THR A 140 32.04 -0.46 -18.42
C THR A 140 32.48 -0.82 -19.84
N GLN A 141 32.03 -1.96 -20.36
CA GLN A 141 32.31 -2.36 -21.75
C GLN A 141 31.68 -1.39 -22.76
N LEU A 142 30.44 -0.95 -22.52
CA LEU A 142 29.77 0.07 -23.32
C LEU A 142 30.57 1.39 -23.31
N GLN A 143 31.02 1.84 -22.14
CA GLN A 143 31.82 3.06 -22.02
C GLN A 143 33.16 2.96 -22.76
N VAL A 144 33.86 1.83 -22.66
CA VAL A 144 35.12 1.60 -23.39
C VAL A 144 34.88 1.56 -24.90
N HIS A 145 33.84 0.85 -25.34
CA HIS A 145 33.48 0.79 -26.76
C HIS A 145 33.17 2.18 -27.31
N GLU A 146 32.31 2.95 -26.63
CA GLU A 146 31.96 4.32 -27.01
C GLU A 146 33.20 5.21 -27.15
N ARG A 147 34.16 5.07 -26.22
CA ARG A 147 35.45 5.78 -26.29
C ARG A 147 36.34 5.34 -27.45
N MET A 148 36.34 4.06 -27.82
CA MET A 148 37.10 3.56 -28.97
C MET A 148 36.50 3.96 -30.32
N THR A 149 35.17 4.00 -30.45
CA THR A 149 34.49 4.47 -31.66
C THR A 149 34.51 5.98 -31.85
N ASN A 150 34.70 6.74 -30.77
CA ASN A 150 34.81 8.22 -30.82
C ASN A 150 36.27 8.70 -31.03
N ILE A 151 37.22 7.80 -31.25
CA ILE A 151 38.59 8.09 -31.73
C ILE A 151 38.63 7.87 -33.23
#